data_AF-A0AAE5FZH9-F1
#
_entry.id   AF-A0AAE5FZH9-F1
#
_cell.length_a   1.000
_cell.length_b   1.000
_cell.length_c   1.000
_cell.angle_alpha   90.00
_cell.angle_beta   90.00
_cell.angle_gamma   90.00
#
_symmetry.space_group_name_H-M   'P 1'
#
loop_
_entity.id
_entity.type
_entity.pdbx_description
1 polymer ?
#
loop_
_entity_poly.entity_id
_entity_poly.type
_entity_poly.pdbx_seq_one_letter_code
_entity_poly.pdbx_strand_id
1 'polypeptide(L)'
;RFKLGNEVLFERYHHLIEGKRVGLITNQSGVNSQGVSTIDVLANDPSVVLAALYGPEHGIDGQAKAGAYVESYTHPTLGIPVYSLYGATRMPTEDMLRDIDVLLFDIQDIGARTYTYISTLNYAMKAAAQYGKPVIVLDRPNPLGGEIVEAPVLEDAFETFVGVDNLPMAHGMTVGELAKFFNREIGVDLTVVPMEGYTRDMIYQDTGLEWVQTSPNIPDIDSVFGYMATGLGEGTGIRQADKFKWIGGKGIDSVRFAELLNGAGLPGVKYIPEDIGSEGGVRLQITDYRTFNPAKSGFYALAFARQLTGFEVPKSGSTPASVVMFDKIMGTDRVGKWLEQSLAPQEMESLYAHELEDFKRERKQYLIYGYAGKPGHIGVTVDNVVIFFDSEPYIDENNRTMVPVRAISEALGAVVGWDEATRTVTIAKDALEITLTIGSSTAKVNGVERWMDTVPVIRNDRTMVPVRFVSSFLGANVYWDQDNLIVEITR
;
A
#
# COMPACT_ATOMS: atom_id res chain seq x y z
N ARG A 1 -3.39 4.58 19.78
CA ARG A 1 -2.56 5.74 19.36
C ARG A 1 -1.68 5.25 18.22
N PHE A 2 -1.74 5.90 17.06
CA PHE A 2 -0.94 5.55 15.89
C PHE A 2 0.55 5.77 16.15
N LYS A 3 1.43 4.87 15.66
CA LYS A 3 2.90 5.02 15.69
C LYS A 3 3.53 4.55 14.39
N LEU A 4 4.53 5.28 13.92
CA LEU A 4 5.32 4.92 12.74
C LEU A 4 6.31 3.78 13.03
N GLY A 5 6.75 3.08 11.98
CA GLY A 5 7.74 2.01 12.11
C GLY A 5 9.06 2.49 12.72
N ASN A 6 9.46 3.75 12.51
CA ASN A 6 10.65 4.30 13.15
C ASN A 6 10.48 4.50 14.66
N GLU A 7 9.30 4.91 15.15
CA GLU A 7 9.01 4.98 16.59
C GLU A 7 8.96 3.58 17.22
N VAL A 8 8.31 2.64 16.54
CA VAL A 8 8.18 1.25 16.99
C VAL A 8 9.57 0.56 17.05
N LEU A 9 10.48 0.90 16.13
CA LEU A 9 11.87 0.44 16.17
C LEU A 9 12.52 0.80 17.50
N PHE A 10 12.57 2.07 17.88
CA PHE A 10 13.26 2.51 19.09
C PHE A 10 12.57 2.06 20.38
N GLU A 11 11.25 1.88 20.36
CA GLU A 11 10.52 1.47 21.57
C GLU A 11 10.55 -0.04 21.84
N ARG A 12 10.48 -0.87 20.78
CA ARG A 12 10.27 -2.34 20.93
C ARG A 12 11.30 -3.19 20.21
N TYR A 13 11.87 -2.70 19.12
CA TYR A 13 12.76 -3.47 18.25
C TYR A 13 14.20 -2.92 18.21
N HIS A 14 14.60 -2.16 19.22
CA HIS A 14 15.91 -1.51 19.26
C HIS A 14 17.08 -2.51 19.19
N HIS A 15 16.88 -3.71 19.74
CA HIS A 15 17.79 -4.85 19.63
C HIS A 15 18.15 -5.25 18.18
N LEU A 16 17.36 -4.84 17.18
CA LEU A 16 17.66 -5.08 15.78
C LEU A 16 18.84 -4.23 15.26
N ILE A 17 19.16 -3.10 15.91
CA ILE A 17 20.20 -2.16 15.50
C ILE A 17 21.29 -1.92 16.55
N GLU A 18 21.05 -2.35 17.79
CA GLU A 18 22.00 -2.21 18.89
C GLU A 18 23.38 -2.83 18.57
N GLY A 19 24.45 -2.07 18.75
CA GLY A 19 25.83 -2.46 18.47
C GLY A 19 26.20 -2.55 16.98
N LYS A 20 25.31 -2.17 16.06
CA LYS A 20 25.53 -2.29 14.61
C LYS A 20 25.95 -0.97 13.97
N ARG A 21 26.69 -1.09 12.86
CA ARG A 21 26.91 -0.01 11.90
C ARG A 21 25.72 0.07 10.95
N VAL A 22 24.93 1.12 11.08
CA VAL A 22 23.70 1.33 10.31
C VAL A 22 23.99 2.18 9.08
N GLY A 23 23.60 1.67 7.91
CA GLY A 23 23.38 2.50 6.72
C GLY A 23 21.92 2.90 6.65
N LEU A 24 21.60 4.17 6.38
CA LEU A 24 20.21 4.65 6.32
C LEU A 24 19.87 5.22 4.94
N ILE A 25 18.92 4.57 4.26
CA ILE A 25 18.23 5.13 3.09
C ILE A 25 17.09 6.00 3.61
N THR A 26 17.20 7.31 3.40
CA THR A 26 16.20 8.26 3.88
C THR A 26 16.20 9.55 3.07
N ASN A 27 15.25 10.42 3.39
CA ASN A 27 15.21 11.81 2.95
C ASN A 27 14.49 12.67 4.00
N GLN A 28 14.08 13.89 3.65
CA GLN A 28 13.41 14.83 4.55
C GLN A 28 12.10 14.30 5.15
N SER A 29 11.46 13.30 4.53
CA SER A 29 10.24 12.67 5.05
C SER A 29 10.51 11.62 6.14
N GLY A 30 11.77 11.22 6.32
CA GLY A 30 12.24 10.31 7.36
C GLY A 30 12.24 10.97 8.74
N VAL A 31 11.06 11.31 9.25
CA VAL A 31 10.83 11.90 10.58
C VAL A 31 9.84 11.07 11.39
N ASN A 32 9.88 11.17 12.72
CA ASN A 32 8.89 10.58 13.62
C ASN A 32 7.63 11.47 13.76
N SER A 33 6.66 11.08 14.59
CA SER A 33 5.42 11.84 14.81
C SER A 33 5.61 13.24 15.40
N GLN A 34 6.81 13.55 15.90
CA GLN A 34 7.19 14.85 16.45
C GLN A 34 8.03 15.68 15.47
N GLY A 35 8.23 15.21 14.23
CA GLY A 35 9.04 15.88 13.22
C GLY A 35 10.56 15.73 13.42
N VAL A 36 11.01 14.88 14.34
CA VAL A 36 12.45 14.63 14.55
C VAL A 36 12.97 13.66 13.50
N SER A 37 14.06 14.00 12.82
CA SER A 37 14.66 13.18 11.76
C SER A 37 15.19 11.86 12.30
N THR A 38 14.96 10.77 11.57
CA THR A 38 15.56 9.46 11.84
C THR A 38 17.09 9.51 11.77
N ILE A 39 17.67 10.44 10.99
CA ILE A 39 19.12 10.73 10.99
C ILE A 39 19.54 11.19 12.39
N ASP A 40 18.84 12.18 12.95
CA ASP A 40 19.16 12.76 14.25
C ASP A 40 18.93 11.75 15.39
N VAL A 41 17.86 10.95 15.32
CA VAL A 41 17.60 9.92 16.34
C VAL A 41 18.73 8.88 16.36
N LEU A 42 19.15 8.37 15.19
CA LEU A 42 20.25 7.40 15.10
C LEU A 42 21.61 8.01 15.48
N ALA A 43 21.89 9.25 15.06
CA ALA A 43 23.16 9.91 15.37
C ALA A 43 23.33 10.23 16.86
N ASN A 44 22.22 10.41 17.60
CA ASN A 44 22.23 10.67 19.04
C ASN A 44 22.10 9.39 19.89
N ASP A 45 21.94 8.22 19.29
CA ASP A 45 21.86 6.94 20.01
C ASP A 45 23.27 6.38 20.25
N PRO A 46 23.75 6.34 21.51
CA PRO A 46 25.11 5.89 21.81
C PRO A 46 25.34 4.39 21.62
N SER A 47 24.29 3.58 21.46
CA SER A 47 24.44 2.14 21.23
C SER A 47 24.52 1.77 19.75
N VAL A 48 24.33 2.73 18.83
CA VAL A 48 24.29 2.52 17.39
C VAL A 48 25.37 3.36 16.71
N VAL A 49 25.95 2.85 15.62
CA VAL A 49 26.87 3.64 14.79
C VAL A 49 26.20 3.96 13.47
N LEU A 50 25.72 5.19 13.29
CA LEU A 50 25.27 5.66 11.97
C LEU A 50 26.48 5.84 11.05
N ALA A 51 26.67 4.93 10.11
CA ALA A 51 27.90 4.82 9.32
C ALA A 51 27.80 5.43 7.91
N ALA A 52 26.60 5.46 7.31
CA ALA A 52 26.39 6.03 5.99
C ALA A 52 24.92 6.47 5.77
N LEU A 53 24.73 7.46 4.93
CA LEU A 53 23.41 7.88 4.43
C LEU A 53 23.31 7.61 2.93
N TYR A 54 22.11 7.30 2.46
CA TYR A 54 21.82 7.05 1.05
C TYR A 54 20.59 7.86 0.64
N GLY A 55 20.80 8.87 -0.21
CA GLY A 55 19.73 9.73 -0.71
C GLY A 55 19.12 9.19 -2.01
N PRO A 56 17.78 9.11 -2.12
CA PRO A 56 17.10 8.71 -3.35
C PRO A 56 17.08 9.86 -4.39
N GLU A 57 16.16 9.80 -5.36
CA GLU A 57 15.77 10.98 -6.14
C GLU A 57 15.46 12.17 -5.22
N HIS A 58 15.81 13.39 -5.63
CA HIS A 58 15.73 14.62 -4.84
C HIS A 58 16.76 14.79 -3.70
N GLY A 59 17.54 13.76 -3.38
CA GLY A 59 18.54 13.78 -2.31
C GLY A 59 17.96 13.64 -0.90
N ILE A 60 18.80 13.75 0.12
CA ILE A 60 18.37 13.57 1.52
C ILE A 60 17.55 14.74 2.08
N ASP A 61 17.58 15.92 1.45
CA ASP A 61 16.83 17.13 1.85
C ASP A 61 15.57 17.38 1.00
N GLY A 62 15.38 16.60 -0.07
CA GLY A 62 14.24 16.68 -0.97
C GLY A 62 14.17 17.94 -1.84
N GLN A 63 15.26 18.71 -1.93
CA GLN A 63 15.23 20.02 -2.60
C GLN A 63 15.62 19.94 -4.09
N ALA A 64 16.32 18.88 -4.52
CA ALA A 64 16.73 18.77 -5.91
C ALA A 64 15.52 18.57 -6.84
N LYS A 65 15.57 19.15 -8.05
CA LYS A 65 14.48 19.05 -9.03
C LYS A 65 14.29 17.60 -9.51
N ALA A 66 13.09 17.26 -9.96
CA ALA A 66 12.83 15.97 -10.59
C ALA A 66 13.79 15.72 -11.78
N GLY A 67 14.35 14.52 -11.84
CA GLY A 67 15.38 14.18 -12.84
C GLY A 67 16.77 14.78 -12.61
N ALA A 68 16.97 15.64 -11.61
CA ALA A 68 18.29 16.21 -11.32
C ALA A 68 19.16 15.20 -10.55
N TYR A 69 20.44 15.14 -10.93
CA TYR A 69 21.43 14.36 -10.19
C TYR A 69 21.93 15.15 -8.97
N VAL A 70 22.04 14.45 -7.84
CA VAL A 70 22.70 14.94 -6.62
C VAL A 70 23.99 14.16 -6.47
N GLU A 71 25.13 14.83 -6.32
CA GLU A 71 26.43 14.17 -6.13
C GLU A 71 26.56 13.59 -4.72
N SER A 72 27.31 12.50 -4.58
CA SER A 72 27.71 11.97 -3.27
C SER A 72 28.67 12.93 -2.57
N TYR A 73 28.57 13.06 -1.24
CA TYR A 73 29.37 14.00 -0.46
C TYR A 73 29.62 13.48 0.97
N THR A 74 30.44 14.18 1.75
CA THR A 74 30.60 13.92 3.18
C THR A 74 29.66 14.82 3.96
N HIS A 75 28.82 14.25 4.81
CA HIS A 75 27.86 15.00 5.61
C HIS A 75 28.58 16.07 6.44
N PRO A 76 28.22 17.36 6.34
CA PRO A 76 29.01 18.45 6.90
C PRO A 76 29.14 18.41 8.44
N THR A 77 28.08 17.97 9.12
CA THR A 77 28.07 17.89 10.60
C THR A 77 28.52 16.53 11.12
N LEU A 78 28.01 15.43 10.55
CA LEU A 78 28.26 14.06 11.02
C LEU A 78 29.58 13.47 10.53
N GLY A 79 30.19 14.00 9.46
CA GLY A 79 31.44 13.48 8.91
C GLY A 79 31.34 12.11 8.22
N ILE A 80 30.14 11.59 8.01
CA ILE A 80 29.88 10.29 7.36
C ILE A 80 29.58 10.46 5.86
N PRO A 81 29.78 9.42 5.02
CA PRO A 81 29.42 9.49 3.61
C PRO A 81 27.91 9.60 3.40
N VAL A 82 27.52 10.41 2.42
CA VAL A 82 26.17 10.50 1.85
C VAL A 82 26.26 10.08 0.39
N TYR A 83 25.69 8.93 0.06
CA TYR A 83 25.68 8.37 -1.29
C TYR A 83 24.40 8.75 -2.03
N SER A 84 24.53 9.12 -3.30
CA SER A 84 23.39 9.32 -4.18
C SER A 84 22.96 8.01 -4.84
N LEU A 85 21.69 7.64 -4.67
CA LEU A 85 21.04 6.49 -5.31
C LEU A 85 20.19 6.92 -6.52
N TYR A 86 20.67 7.92 -7.28
CA TYR A 86 20.00 8.42 -8.47
C TYR A 86 20.98 8.61 -9.66
N GLY A 87 20.43 8.80 -10.87
CA GLY A 87 21.25 8.93 -12.08
C GLY A 87 21.99 7.64 -12.45
N ALA A 88 23.32 7.70 -12.52
CA ALA A 88 24.16 6.58 -12.94
C ALA A 88 24.23 5.44 -11.90
N THR A 89 23.93 5.73 -10.63
CA THR A 89 24.01 4.76 -9.54
C THR A 89 22.68 4.73 -8.80
N ARG A 90 21.74 3.91 -9.28
CA ARG A 90 20.43 3.70 -8.64
C ARG A 90 20.41 2.51 -7.68
N MET A 91 21.38 1.61 -7.83
CA MET A 91 21.57 0.43 -7.01
C MET A 91 22.86 0.63 -6.20
N PRO A 92 22.85 0.46 -4.86
CA PRO A 92 24.05 0.55 -4.05
C PRO A 92 25.13 -0.41 -4.56
N THR A 93 26.38 0.04 -4.57
CA THR A 93 27.54 -0.79 -4.94
C THR A 93 28.09 -1.51 -3.71
N GLU A 94 28.95 -2.51 -3.91
CA GLU A 94 29.67 -3.19 -2.82
C GLU A 94 30.45 -2.19 -1.94
N ASP A 95 31.17 -1.24 -2.55
CA ASP A 95 31.92 -0.21 -1.82
C ASP A 95 31.01 0.63 -0.92
N MET A 96 29.83 0.98 -1.41
CA MET A 96 28.85 1.77 -0.65
C MET A 96 28.27 1.01 0.54
N LEU A 97 28.23 -0.33 0.50
CA LEU A 97 27.68 -1.19 1.57
C LEU A 97 28.74 -1.85 2.45
N ARG A 98 30.04 -1.69 2.12
CA ARG A 98 31.14 -2.40 2.79
C ARG A 98 31.16 -2.17 4.30
N ASP A 99 30.98 -0.91 4.70
CA ASP A 99 31.20 -0.47 6.09
C ASP A 99 29.94 -0.47 6.97
N ILE A 100 28.82 -1.00 6.48
CA ILE A 100 27.58 -1.17 7.25
C ILE A 100 27.33 -2.64 7.58
N ASP A 101 26.66 -2.90 8.70
CA ASP A 101 26.21 -4.22 9.13
C ASP A 101 24.74 -4.46 8.77
N VAL A 102 23.94 -3.39 8.67
CA VAL A 102 22.51 -3.45 8.32
C VAL A 102 22.09 -2.20 7.56
N LEU A 103 21.21 -2.37 6.57
CA LEU A 103 20.65 -1.28 5.78
C LEU A 103 19.21 -0.99 6.23
N LEU A 104 18.99 0.21 6.77
CA LEU A 104 17.67 0.71 7.16
C LEU A 104 17.05 1.51 6.00
N PHE A 105 15.73 1.36 5.82
CA PHE A 105 14.94 2.18 4.90
C PHE A 105 13.85 2.91 5.67
N ASP A 106 13.81 4.24 5.55
CA ASP A 106 12.81 5.09 6.18
C ASP A 106 12.46 6.31 5.31
N ILE A 107 11.47 6.14 4.42
CA ILE A 107 11.00 7.17 3.48
C ILE A 107 9.48 7.07 3.32
N GLN A 108 8.79 8.22 3.36
CA GLN A 108 7.37 8.33 3.02
C GLN A 108 7.17 8.29 1.50
N ASP A 109 6.49 7.25 1.02
CA ASP A 109 5.99 7.10 -0.35
C ASP A 109 4.59 7.75 -0.52
N ILE A 110 4.04 7.78 -1.74
CA ILE A 110 2.73 8.36 -2.07
C ILE A 110 1.69 7.34 -2.58
N GLY A 111 2.00 6.04 -2.64
CA GLY A 111 1.08 4.99 -3.07
C GLY A 111 0.97 4.82 -4.59
N ALA A 112 1.95 5.30 -5.35
CA ALA A 112 1.98 5.25 -6.80
C ALA A 112 3.20 4.49 -7.32
N ARG A 113 3.00 3.55 -8.25
CA ARG A 113 4.07 2.74 -8.85
C ARG A 113 5.22 3.57 -9.43
N THR A 114 4.89 4.73 -10.01
CA THR A 114 5.85 5.59 -10.70
C THR A 114 6.62 6.52 -9.76
N TYR A 115 6.32 6.51 -8.46
CA TYR A 115 7.07 7.29 -7.47
C TYR A 115 8.31 6.49 -7.02
N THR A 116 9.49 6.94 -7.45
CA THR A 116 10.71 6.12 -7.53
C THR A 116 11.37 5.75 -6.20
N TYR A 117 10.79 6.14 -5.06
CA TYR A 117 11.28 5.73 -3.73
C TYR A 117 11.13 4.22 -3.51
N ILE A 118 10.02 3.62 -3.98
CA ILE A 118 9.83 2.16 -3.90
C ILE A 118 10.76 1.42 -4.88
N SER A 119 11.14 2.05 -6.00
CA SER A 119 12.17 1.55 -6.91
C SER A 119 13.55 1.56 -6.26
N THR A 120 13.84 2.60 -5.49
CA THR A 120 15.08 2.70 -4.68
C THR A 120 15.12 1.59 -3.64
N LEU A 121 14.01 1.32 -2.94
CA LEU A 121 13.88 0.18 -2.03
C LEU A 121 14.17 -1.15 -2.73
N ASN A 122 13.52 -1.43 -3.88
CA ASN A 122 13.74 -2.67 -4.64
C ASN A 122 15.21 -2.86 -5.03
N TYR A 123 15.86 -1.82 -5.55
CA TYR A 123 17.26 -1.89 -5.97
C TYR A 123 18.21 -2.04 -4.78
N ALA A 124 17.94 -1.34 -3.68
CA ALA A 124 18.69 -1.51 -2.44
C ALA A 124 18.57 -2.93 -1.87
N MET A 125 17.38 -3.52 -1.90
CA MET A 125 17.17 -4.91 -1.49
C MET A 125 17.93 -5.90 -2.39
N LYS A 126 17.93 -5.70 -3.71
CA LYS A 126 18.71 -6.52 -4.66
C LYS A 126 20.22 -6.44 -4.35
N ALA A 127 20.75 -5.24 -4.14
CA ALA A 127 22.15 -5.07 -3.76
C ALA A 127 22.47 -5.72 -2.40
N ALA A 128 21.59 -5.51 -1.42
CA ALA A 128 21.75 -6.07 -0.08
C ALA A 128 21.74 -7.61 -0.09
N ALA A 129 20.86 -8.23 -0.89
CA ALA A 129 20.87 -9.68 -1.12
C ALA A 129 22.20 -10.14 -1.75
N GLN A 130 22.66 -9.43 -2.79
CA GLN A 130 23.90 -9.75 -3.49
C GLN A 130 25.13 -9.68 -2.58
N TYR A 131 25.17 -8.73 -1.65
CA TYR A 131 26.33 -8.47 -0.78
C TYR A 131 26.13 -8.94 0.67
N GLY A 132 25.10 -9.75 0.94
CA GLY A 132 24.87 -10.36 2.25
C GLY A 132 24.58 -9.35 3.37
N LYS A 133 23.86 -8.27 3.07
CA LYS A 133 23.46 -7.25 4.04
C LYS A 133 22.00 -7.44 4.44
N PRO A 134 21.68 -7.59 5.74
CA PRO A 134 20.30 -7.54 6.21
C PRO A 134 19.66 -6.17 5.92
N VAL A 135 18.36 -6.18 5.62
CA VAL A 135 17.57 -4.97 5.36
C VAL A 135 16.47 -4.85 6.40
N ILE A 136 16.33 -3.67 6.99
CA ILE A 136 15.24 -3.32 7.90
C ILE A 136 14.41 -2.20 7.28
N VAL A 137 13.13 -2.45 7.03
CA VAL A 137 12.19 -1.43 6.52
C VAL A 137 11.35 -0.91 7.67
N LEU A 138 11.43 0.40 7.91
CA LEU A 138 10.61 1.09 8.89
C LEU A 138 9.32 1.50 8.19
N ASP A 139 8.23 0.81 8.49
CA ASP A 139 7.03 0.95 7.69
C ASP A 139 6.33 2.30 7.91
N ARG A 140 5.66 2.78 6.85
CA ARG A 140 4.97 4.07 6.79
C ARG A 140 3.61 3.93 6.10
N PRO A 141 2.64 4.82 6.40
CA PRO A 141 1.32 4.77 5.79
C PRO A 141 1.41 4.86 4.27
N ASN A 142 0.57 4.11 3.55
CA ASN A 142 0.24 4.49 2.18
C ASN A 142 -0.72 5.69 2.26
N PRO A 143 -0.38 6.87 1.73
CA PRO A 143 -1.21 8.06 1.93
C PRO A 143 -2.63 7.95 1.34
N LEU A 144 -2.79 7.12 0.31
CA LEU A 144 -4.07 6.82 -0.34
C LEU A 144 -4.84 5.69 0.36
N GLY A 145 -4.26 5.10 1.41
CA GLY A 145 -4.75 3.91 2.08
C GLY A 145 -4.41 2.61 1.35
N GLY A 146 -4.90 1.50 1.91
CA GLY A 146 -4.69 0.14 1.40
C GLY A 146 -5.79 -0.38 0.46
N GLU A 147 -6.87 0.37 0.27
CA GLU A 147 -8.03 -0.09 -0.50
C GLU A 147 -7.89 0.14 -2.01
N ILE A 148 -7.30 1.28 -2.41
CA ILE A 148 -7.20 1.67 -3.82
C ILE A 148 -6.16 0.81 -4.52
N VAL A 149 -6.64 -0.07 -5.40
CA VAL A 149 -5.83 -0.85 -6.34
C VAL A 149 -6.44 -0.66 -7.71
N GLU A 150 -5.73 -0.01 -8.62
CA GLU A 150 -6.34 0.51 -9.85
C GLU A 150 -5.33 0.73 -10.97
N ALA A 151 -5.85 0.74 -12.20
CA ALA A 151 -5.16 0.91 -13.48
C ALA A 151 -4.24 -0.27 -13.84
N PRO A 152 -3.75 -0.35 -15.10
CA PRO A 152 -3.05 -1.54 -15.59
C PRO A 152 -1.85 -1.96 -14.76
N VAL A 153 -1.76 -3.27 -14.54
CA VAL A 153 -0.60 -3.94 -13.95
C VAL A 153 0.59 -3.85 -14.91
N LEU A 154 1.77 -3.56 -14.37
CA LEU A 154 3.01 -3.50 -15.15
C LEU A 154 3.30 -4.86 -15.80
N GLU A 155 3.61 -4.83 -17.08
CA GLU A 155 4.11 -5.98 -17.85
C GLU A 155 5.65 -5.94 -17.92
N ASP A 156 6.30 -7.11 -17.82
CA ASP A 156 7.77 -7.27 -17.76
C ASP A 156 8.52 -6.48 -18.85
N ALA A 157 7.95 -6.39 -20.06
CA ALA A 157 8.55 -5.69 -21.19
C ALA A 157 8.71 -4.17 -20.97
N PHE A 158 7.99 -3.60 -19.99
CA PHE A 158 7.97 -2.18 -19.65
C PHE A 158 8.64 -1.88 -18.31
N GLU A 159 9.26 -2.88 -17.67
CA GLU A 159 9.99 -2.69 -16.41
C GLU A 159 11.15 -1.70 -16.56
N THR A 160 11.17 -0.71 -15.67
CA THR A 160 12.20 0.33 -15.60
C THR A 160 12.32 0.88 -14.19
N PHE A 161 13.12 1.92 -13.97
CA PHE A 161 13.20 2.56 -12.66
C PHE A 161 11.89 3.25 -12.20
N VAL A 162 10.93 3.51 -13.10
CA VAL A 162 9.59 4.03 -12.74
C VAL A 162 8.53 2.92 -12.59
N GLY A 163 8.96 1.66 -12.60
CA GLY A 163 8.11 0.48 -12.41
C GLY A 163 8.98 -0.77 -12.39
N VAL A 164 9.28 -1.27 -11.18
CA VAL A 164 10.34 -2.27 -10.93
C VAL A 164 9.83 -3.69 -10.68
N ASP A 165 8.52 -3.87 -10.67
CA ASP A 165 7.82 -5.14 -10.43
C ASP A 165 6.37 -5.00 -10.94
N ASN A 166 5.64 -6.11 -11.01
CA ASN A 166 4.28 -6.27 -11.54
C ASN A 166 3.17 -5.58 -10.69
N LEU A 167 3.35 -4.30 -10.39
CA LEU A 167 2.40 -3.48 -9.64
C LEU A 167 1.39 -2.81 -10.60
N PRO A 168 0.12 -2.67 -10.21
CA PRO A 168 -0.78 -1.68 -10.81
C PRO A 168 -0.32 -0.27 -10.46
N MET A 169 -0.88 0.75 -11.14
CA MET A 169 -0.47 2.14 -10.94
C MET A 169 -0.69 2.59 -9.49
N ALA A 170 -1.90 2.36 -8.96
CA ALA A 170 -2.18 2.42 -7.53
C ALA A 170 -2.09 0.99 -6.98
N HIS A 171 -1.13 0.71 -6.10
CA HIS A 171 -0.88 -0.64 -5.59
C HIS A 171 -1.56 -0.92 -4.24
N GLY A 172 -1.92 0.12 -3.49
CA GLY A 172 -2.59 0.02 -2.20
C GLY A 172 -1.82 -0.79 -1.15
N MET A 173 -0.50 -0.67 -1.11
CA MET A 173 0.38 -1.37 -0.15
C MET A 173 1.28 -0.34 0.54
N THR A 174 1.64 -0.59 1.79
CA THR A 174 2.67 0.20 2.49
C THR A 174 4.07 -0.15 1.96
N VAL A 175 5.09 0.65 2.32
CA VAL A 175 6.48 0.35 1.91
C VAL A 175 6.99 -0.96 2.51
N GLY A 176 6.56 -1.33 3.72
CA GLY A 176 6.85 -2.62 4.34
C GLY A 176 6.15 -3.79 3.67
N GLU A 177 4.88 -3.64 3.29
CA GLU A 177 4.16 -4.64 2.49
C GLU A 177 4.79 -4.80 1.09
N LEU A 178 5.20 -3.71 0.46
CA LEU A 178 5.94 -3.71 -0.81
C LEU A 178 7.30 -4.39 -0.67
N ALA A 179 8.04 -4.14 0.42
CA ALA A 179 9.29 -4.85 0.68
C ALA A 179 9.07 -6.37 0.72
N LYS A 180 8.04 -6.84 1.45
CA LYS A 180 7.69 -8.27 1.46
C LYS A 180 7.31 -8.79 0.07
N PHE A 181 6.56 -8.01 -0.70
CA PHE A 181 6.16 -8.35 -2.06
C PHE A 181 7.37 -8.49 -3.00
N PHE A 182 8.28 -7.51 -3.01
CA PHE A 182 9.52 -7.57 -3.79
C PHE A 182 10.42 -8.72 -3.34
N ASN A 183 10.40 -9.05 -2.04
CA ASN A 183 11.25 -10.12 -1.50
C ASN A 183 10.88 -11.53 -1.99
N ARG A 184 9.68 -11.70 -2.57
CA ARG A 184 9.27 -12.91 -3.32
C ARG A 184 10.38 -13.39 -4.27
N GLU A 185 10.95 -12.46 -5.02
CA GLU A 185 11.95 -12.74 -6.05
C GLU A 185 13.38 -12.44 -5.59
N ILE A 186 13.55 -11.53 -4.61
CA ILE A 186 14.88 -11.04 -4.19
C ILE A 186 15.55 -11.97 -3.17
N GLY A 187 14.81 -12.46 -2.18
CA GLY A 187 15.34 -13.35 -1.13
C GLY A 187 16.38 -12.72 -0.20
N VAL A 188 16.31 -11.41 0.08
CA VAL A 188 17.15 -10.76 1.10
C VAL A 188 16.71 -11.15 2.51
N ASP A 189 17.65 -11.12 3.46
CA ASP A 189 17.34 -11.13 4.90
C ASP A 189 16.59 -9.84 5.27
N LEU A 190 15.26 -9.91 5.20
CA LEU A 190 14.36 -8.78 5.35
C LEU A 190 13.67 -8.84 6.72
N THR A 191 13.76 -7.75 7.46
CA THR A 191 12.88 -7.45 8.59
C THR A 191 12.04 -6.22 8.28
N VAL A 192 10.74 -6.29 8.52
CA VAL A 192 9.85 -5.12 8.47
C VAL A 192 9.45 -4.77 9.90
N VAL A 193 9.66 -3.52 10.30
CA VAL A 193 9.14 -2.98 11.56
C VAL A 193 7.78 -2.34 11.26
N PRO A 194 6.66 -2.97 11.68
CA PRO A 194 5.34 -2.49 11.34
C PRO A 194 4.97 -1.23 12.13
N MET A 195 3.99 -0.50 11.62
CA MET A 195 3.30 0.56 12.35
C MET A 195 2.38 -0.02 13.43
N GLU A 196 2.06 0.77 14.44
CA GLU A 196 0.99 0.47 15.41
C GLU A 196 -0.23 1.33 15.12
N GLY A 197 -1.42 0.71 15.16
CA GLY A 197 -2.69 1.42 14.98
C GLY A 197 -3.01 1.84 13.53
N TYR A 198 -2.21 1.42 12.55
CA TYR A 198 -2.56 1.59 11.13
C TYR A 198 -3.49 0.49 10.66
N THR A 199 -4.51 0.85 9.90
CA THR A 199 -5.38 -0.08 9.19
C THR A 199 -5.53 0.31 7.74
N ARG A 200 -5.92 -0.64 6.88
CA ARG A 200 -5.96 -0.45 5.43
C ARG A 200 -6.96 0.61 4.97
N ASP A 201 -7.99 0.88 5.75
CA ASP A 201 -9.02 1.89 5.49
C ASP A 201 -8.60 3.31 5.92
N MET A 202 -7.45 3.45 6.58
CA MET A 202 -6.88 4.76 6.90
C MET A 202 -6.26 5.39 5.65
N ILE A 203 -6.63 6.64 5.38
CA ILE A 203 -5.84 7.56 4.54
C ILE A 203 -4.87 8.35 5.42
N TYR A 204 -3.91 9.07 4.83
CA TYR A 204 -2.87 9.77 5.61
C TYR A 204 -3.46 10.69 6.69
N GLN A 205 -4.54 11.40 6.37
CA GLN A 205 -5.20 12.34 7.29
C GLN A 205 -5.70 11.68 8.58
N ASP A 206 -6.04 10.39 8.56
CA ASP A 206 -6.52 9.66 9.73
C ASP A 206 -5.41 9.36 10.75
N THR A 207 -4.15 9.41 10.32
CA THR A 207 -2.99 9.14 11.18
C THR A 207 -2.75 10.26 12.20
N GLY A 208 -3.28 11.46 11.92
CA GLY A 208 -3.00 12.67 12.70
C GLY A 208 -1.59 13.23 12.52
N LEU A 209 -0.80 12.70 11.58
CA LEU A 209 0.54 13.20 11.26
C LEU A 209 0.49 14.46 10.41
N GLU A 210 1.49 15.33 10.58
CA GLU A 210 1.74 16.42 9.66
C GLU A 210 2.40 15.90 8.39
N TRP A 211 1.89 16.33 7.23
CA TRP A 211 2.48 15.95 5.94
C TRP A 211 3.80 16.67 5.74
N VAL A 212 4.89 15.89 5.61
CA VAL A 212 6.18 16.40 5.15
C VAL A 212 6.25 16.25 3.64
N GLN A 213 6.48 17.37 2.94
CA GLN A 213 6.67 17.40 1.49
C GLN A 213 7.63 16.30 1.04
N THR A 214 7.17 15.37 0.20
CA THR A 214 7.97 14.22 -0.25
C THR A 214 8.83 14.53 -1.47
N SER A 215 8.44 15.51 -2.29
CA SER A 215 9.24 16.06 -3.41
C SER A 215 8.79 17.50 -3.73
N PRO A 216 9.53 18.29 -4.52
CA PRO A 216 9.17 19.67 -4.83
C PRO A 216 7.77 19.86 -5.45
N ASN A 217 7.21 18.81 -6.07
CA ASN A 217 5.88 18.84 -6.66
C ASN A 217 4.79 18.14 -5.82
N ILE A 218 5.13 17.59 -4.66
CA ILE A 218 4.18 16.98 -3.71
C ILE A 218 4.25 17.69 -2.34
N PRO A 219 3.90 18.99 -2.27
CA PRO A 219 3.95 19.78 -1.04
C PRO A 219 2.85 19.41 -0.04
N ASP A 220 1.74 18.85 -0.50
CA ASP A 220 0.54 18.63 0.31
C ASP A 220 -0.25 17.39 -0.14
N ILE A 221 -1.27 17.01 0.64
CA ILE A 221 -2.11 15.85 0.38
C ILE A 221 -2.93 15.99 -0.91
N ASP A 222 -3.31 17.20 -1.32
CA ASP A 222 -3.96 17.39 -2.63
C ASP A 222 -3.05 16.95 -3.76
N SER A 223 -1.76 17.29 -3.68
CA SER A 223 -0.76 16.86 -4.68
C SER A 223 -0.53 15.35 -4.68
N VAL A 224 -0.62 14.68 -3.52
CA VAL A 224 -0.54 13.21 -3.41
C VAL A 224 -1.65 12.55 -4.23
N PHE A 225 -2.90 12.95 -3.99
CA PHE A 225 -4.05 12.42 -4.75
C PHE A 225 -4.06 12.93 -6.20
N GLY A 226 -3.61 14.15 -6.45
CA GLY A 226 -3.51 14.72 -7.80
C GLY A 226 -2.48 14.01 -8.68
N TYR A 227 -1.45 13.38 -8.11
CA TYR A 227 -0.32 12.81 -8.85
C TYR A 227 -0.77 11.81 -9.92
N MET A 228 -1.49 10.75 -9.53
CA MET A 228 -2.00 9.76 -10.48
C MET A 228 -3.20 10.28 -11.29
N ALA A 229 -3.89 11.32 -10.81
CA ALA A 229 -5.02 11.90 -11.51
C ALA A 229 -4.62 12.84 -12.66
N THR A 230 -3.40 13.36 -12.65
CA THR A 230 -2.97 14.39 -13.61
C THR A 230 -1.61 14.10 -14.28
N GLY A 231 -0.77 13.26 -13.68
CA GLY A 231 0.63 13.01 -14.08
C GLY A 231 0.83 11.94 -15.16
N LEU A 232 -0.19 11.61 -15.96
CA LEU A 232 -0.18 10.43 -16.83
C LEU A 232 0.11 10.71 -18.31
N GLY A 233 0.10 11.98 -18.73
CA GLY A 233 0.09 12.38 -20.15
C GLY A 233 1.44 12.56 -20.84
N GLU A 234 2.54 12.03 -20.29
CA GLU A 234 3.88 12.28 -20.80
C GLU A 234 4.01 11.98 -22.31
N GLY A 235 4.49 12.96 -23.08
CA GLY A 235 4.64 12.85 -24.54
C GLY A 235 3.35 13.02 -25.36
N THR A 236 2.17 13.14 -24.74
CA THR A 236 0.88 13.31 -25.45
C THR A 236 0.52 14.78 -25.69
N GLY A 237 1.16 15.70 -24.97
CA GLY A 237 0.78 17.12 -24.91
C GLY A 237 -0.30 17.43 -23.85
N ILE A 238 -0.85 16.41 -23.20
CA ILE A 238 -1.63 16.56 -21.96
C ILE A 238 -0.67 16.56 -20.79
N ARG A 239 -0.78 17.57 -19.91
CA ARG A 239 0.13 17.76 -18.79
C ARG A 239 -0.60 18.14 -17.51
N GLN A 240 0.10 17.96 -16.41
CA GLN A 240 -0.28 18.53 -15.11
C GLN A 240 0.17 19.99 -14.96
N ALA A 241 -0.46 20.71 -14.03
CA ALA A 241 -0.01 21.99 -13.51
C ALA A 241 -0.32 22.13 -12.01
N ASP A 242 0.20 23.19 -11.39
CA ASP A 242 -0.09 23.57 -10.01
C ASP A 242 0.06 22.43 -9.01
N LYS A 243 1.18 21.71 -9.11
CA LYS A 243 1.52 20.61 -8.21
C LYS A 243 0.46 19.50 -8.29
N PHE A 244 0.15 19.07 -9.51
CA PHE A 244 -0.82 18.02 -9.82
C PHE A 244 -2.29 18.34 -9.52
N LYS A 245 -2.65 19.62 -9.34
CA LYS A 245 -4.03 20.06 -9.06
C LYS A 245 -4.82 20.44 -10.32
N TRP A 246 -4.17 20.43 -11.48
CA TRP A 246 -4.76 20.71 -12.78
C TRP A 246 -4.26 19.74 -13.83
N ILE A 247 -5.12 19.37 -14.78
CA ILE A 247 -4.77 18.59 -15.98
C ILE A 247 -5.39 19.23 -17.22
N GLY A 248 -4.62 19.31 -18.30
CA GLY A 248 -5.09 19.84 -19.57
C GLY A 248 -4.00 19.90 -20.63
N GLY A 249 -4.28 20.59 -21.73
CA GLY A 249 -3.39 20.66 -22.87
C GLY A 249 -3.94 21.52 -24.01
N LYS A 250 -3.14 21.67 -25.07
CA LYS A 250 -3.56 22.46 -26.24
C LYS A 250 -4.73 21.80 -26.95
N GLY A 251 -5.70 22.63 -27.37
CA GLY A 251 -6.87 22.18 -28.13
C GLY A 251 -7.98 21.55 -27.30
N ILE A 252 -7.84 21.47 -25.98
CA ILE A 252 -8.94 21.07 -25.08
C ILE A 252 -9.92 22.24 -24.92
N ASP A 253 -11.21 21.98 -25.12
CA ASP A 253 -12.30 22.82 -24.60
C ASP A 253 -12.52 22.46 -23.13
N SER A 254 -12.18 23.37 -22.22
CA SER A 254 -12.22 23.14 -20.77
C SER A 254 -13.63 22.85 -20.26
N VAL A 255 -14.65 23.55 -20.79
CA VAL A 255 -16.06 23.34 -20.41
C VAL A 255 -16.49 21.94 -20.81
N ARG A 256 -16.23 21.54 -22.06
CA ARG A 256 -16.60 20.21 -22.53
C ARG A 256 -15.84 19.10 -21.80
N PHE A 257 -14.57 19.33 -21.49
CA PHE A 257 -13.76 18.37 -20.75
C PHE A 257 -14.27 18.17 -19.31
N ALA A 258 -14.63 19.26 -18.63
CA ALA A 258 -15.26 19.21 -17.32
C ALA A 258 -16.63 18.50 -17.36
N GLU A 259 -17.45 18.75 -18.38
CA GLU A 259 -18.74 18.05 -18.54
C GLU A 259 -18.58 16.54 -18.66
N LEU A 260 -17.63 16.07 -19.48
CA LEU A 260 -17.36 14.65 -19.65
C LEU A 260 -16.88 14.00 -18.35
N LEU A 261 -15.93 14.63 -17.66
CA LEU A 261 -15.36 14.11 -16.42
C LEU A 261 -16.37 14.09 -15.27
N ASN A 262 -17.14 15.17 -15.08
CA ASN A 262 -18.20 15.20 -14.07
C ASN A 262 -19.35 14.25 -14.44
N GLY A 263 -19.68 14.14 -15.74
CA GLY A 263 -20.69 13.23 -16.26
C GLY A 263 -20.34 11.75 -16.11
N ALA A 264 -19.07 11.41 -15.94
CA ALA A 264 -18.60 10.06 -15.66
C ALA A 264 -18.93 9.58 -14.23
N GLY A 265 -19.34 10.48 -13.33
CA GLY A 265 -19.79 10.12 -11.99
C GLY A 265 -18.69 9.59 -11.06
N LEU A 266 -17.45 10.03 -11.26
CA LEU A 266 -16.31 9.65 -10.41
C LEU A 266 -16.50 10.21 -8.98
N PRO A 267 -16.53 9.36 -7.94
CA PRO A 267 -16.77 9.82 -6.57
C PRO A 267 -15.65 10.71 -6.02
N GLY A 268 -16.01 11.54 -5.04
CA GLY A 268 -15.03 12.29 -4.24
C GLY A 268 -14.34 13.45 -4.95
N VAL A 269 -14.74 13.81 -6.16
CA VAL A 269 -14.09 14.88 -6.95
C VAL A 269 -15.10 15.67 -7.79
N LYS A 270 -14.79 16.95 -7.99
CA LYS A 270 -15.37 17.80 -9.03
C LYS A 270 -14.27 18.33 -9.93
N TYR A 271 -14.55 18.38 -11.23
CA TYR A 271 -13.64 18.92 -12.24
C TYR A 271 -14.14 20.30 -12.66
N ILE A 272 -13.39 21.33 -12.32
CA ILE A 272 -13.75 22.72 -12.59
C ILE A 272 -13.05 23.13 -13.90
N PRO A 273 -13.78 23.58 -14.94
CA PRO A 273 -13.16 24.02 -16.18
C PRO A 273 -12.24 25.21 -15.92
N GLU A 274 -11.00 25.13 -16.39
CA GLU A 274 -10.01 26.17 -16.20
C GLU A 274 -8.96 26.15 -17.32
N ASP A 275 -8.73 27.31 -17.93
CA ASP A 275 -7.70 27.51 -18.94
C ASP A 275 -6.43 28.09 -18.30
N ILE A 276 -5.26 27.52 -18.62
CA ILE A 276 -3.95 28.06 -18.25
C ILE A 276 -3.26 28.54 -19.53
N GLY A 277 -3.25 29.87 -19.71
CA GLY A 277 -2.72 30.48 -20.93
C GLY A 277 -3.58 30.11 -22.15
N SER A 278 -2.99 29.41 -23.13
CA SER A 278 -3.69 28.95 -24.34
C SER A 278 -4.16 27.48 -24.24
N GLU A 279 -4.01 26.85 -23.08
CA GLU A 279 -4.32 25.43 -22.87
C GLU A 279 -5.56 25.31 -22.02
N GLY A 280 -6.56 24.61 -22.54
CA GLY A 280 -7.76 24.27 -21.78
C GLY A 280 -7.55 23.04 -20.92
N GLY A 281 -8.26 22.98 -19.80
CA GLY A 281 -8.15 21.87 -18.86
C GLY A 281 -9.18 21.94 -17.75
N VAL A 282 -8.90 21.19 -16.70
CA VAL A 282 -9.71 21.17 -15.49
C VAL A 282 -8.84 21.22 -14.24
N ARG A 283 -9.29 22.00 -13.26
CA ARG A 283 -8.79 21.95 -11.88
C ARG A 283 -9.55 20.88 -11.10
N LEU A 284 -8.80 20.07 -10.37
CA LEU A 284 -9.36 19.06 -9.47
C LEU A 284 -9.76 19.73 -8.16
N GLN A 285 -11.02 19.55 -7.79
CA GLN A 285 -11.52 19.84 -6.45
C GLN A 285 -11.90 18.52 -5.79
N ILE A 286 -11.02 17.98 -4.96
CA ILE A 286 -11.31 16.78 -4.17
C ILE A 286 -12.32 17.16 -3.08
N THR A 287 -13.48 16.54 -3.12
CA THR A 287 -14.57 16.78 -2.14
C THR A 287 -14.61 15.71 -1.05
N ASP A 288 -14.07 14.52 -1.33
CA ASP A 288 -13.93 13.43 -0.36
C ASP A 288 -12.78 12.51 -0.77
N TYR A 289 -11.71 12.53 0.02
CA TYR A 289 -10.50 11.73 -0.23
C TYR A 289 -10.71 10.22 -0.07
N ARG A 290 -11.71 9.78 0.70
CA ARG A 290 -11.94 8.34 0.93
C ARG A 290 -12.59 7.66 -0.27
N THR A 291 -13.41 8.41 -1.02
CA THR A 291 -14.10 7.89 -2.20
C THR A 291 -13.41 8.26 -3.51
N PHE A 292 -12.48 9.23 -3.49
CA PHE A 292 -11.73 9.63 -4.67
C PHE A 292 -10.67 8.59 -5.07
N ASN A 293 -10.80 8.03 -6.26
CA ASN A 293 -9.80 7.14 -6.87
C ASN A 293 -8.95 7.91 -7.90
N PRO A 294 -7.70 8.27 -7.57
CA PRO A 294 -6.89 9.14 -8.42
C PRO A 294 -6.38 8.46 -9.69
N ALA A 295 -6.00 7.18 -9.64
CA ALA A 295 -5.55 6.44 -10.81
C ALA A 295 -6.68 6.28 -11.84
N LYS A 296 -7.90 5.96 -11.39
CA LYS A 296 -9.09 5.92 -12.24
C LYS A 296 -9.39 7.28 -12.86
N SER A 297 -9.33 8.35 -12.06
CA SER A 297 -9.53 9.73 -12.51
C SER A 297 -8.58 10.12 -13.65
N GLY A 298 -7.27 9.86 -13.48
CA GLY A 298 -6.28 10.20 -14.50
C GLY A 298 -6.47 9.41 -15.78
N PHE A 299 -6.85 8.14 -15.67
CA PHE A 299 -7.14 7.30 -16.81
C PHE A 299 -8.33 7.82 -17.64
N TYR A 300 -9.39 8.27 -16.97
CA TYR A 300 -10.56 8.90 -17.61
C TYR A 300 -10.19 10.24 -18.25
N ALA A 301 -9.38 11.04 -17.56
CA ALA A 301 -8.93 12.32 -18.07
C ALA A 301 -8.15 12.16 -19.39
N LEU A 302 -7.25 11.19 -19.48
CA LEU A 302 -6.53 10.91 -20.73
C LEU A 302 -7.45 10.43 -21.85
N ALA A 303 -8.38 9.53 -21.55
CA ALA A 303 -9.34 9.01 -22.51
C ALA A 303 -10.22 10.12 -23.10
N PHE A 304 -10.80 10.98 -22.27
CA PHE A 304 -11.61 12.10 -22.74
C PHE A 304 -10.76 13.17 -23.43
N ALA A 305 -9.55 13.45 -22.95
CA ALA A 305 -8.63 14.37 -23.64
C ALA A 305 -8.30 13.86 -25.05
N ARG A 306 -8.08 12.56 -25.23
CA ARG A 306 -7.86 11.93 -26.54
C ARG A 306 -9.09 12.07 -27.43
N GLN A 307 -10.29 11.81 -26.90
CA GLN A 307 -11.55 11.96 -27.64
C GLN A 307 -11.78 13.40 -28.13
N LEU A 308 -11.43 14.40 -27.31
CA LEU A 308 -11.62 15.81 -27.65
C LEU A 308 -10.60 16.35 -28.65
N THR A 309 -9.34 15.93 -28.52
CA THR A 309 -8.22 16.56 -29.24
C THR A 309 -7.65 15.72 -30.36
N GLY A 310 -7.80 14.39 -30.30
CA GLY A 310 -7.08 13.49 -31.19
C GLY A 310 -5.56 13.59 -31.05
N PHE A 311 -5.04 13.89 -29.84
CA PHE A 311 -3.59 13.99 -29.61
C PHE A 311 -2.81 12.75 -30.04
N GLU A 312 -1.59 12.91 -30.54
CA GLU A 312 -0.75 11.77 -30.94
C GLU A 312 -0.31 10.96 -29.72
N VAL A 313 -0.50 9.64 -29.78
CA VAL A 313 -0.08 8.72 -28.72
C VAL A 313 1.39 8.32 -28.96
N PRO A 314 2.31 8.57 -28.01
CA PRO A 314 3.69 8.09 -28.09
C PRO A 314 3.74 6.57 -28.21
N LYS A 315 4.64 6.03 -29.04
CA LYS A 315 4.74 4.58 -29.29
C LYS A 315 6.12 4.04 -28.96
N SER A 316 6.16 2.97 -28.19
CA SER A 316 7.39 2.19 -27.99
C SER A 316 7.82 1.47 -29.27
N GLY A 317 9.14 1.38 -29.47
CA GLY A 317 9.74 0.51 -30.48
C GLY A 317 9.97 -0.92 -29.97
N SER A 318 10.60 -1.76 -30.79
CA SER A 318 10.81 -3.19 -30.50
C SER A 318 11.96 -3.51 -29.53
N THR A 319 12.63 -2.50 -28.96
CA THR A 319 13.77 -2.68 -28.04
C THR A 319 13.50 -2.02 -26.68
N PRO A 320 14.10 -2.51 -25.57
CA PRO A 320 13.96 -1.87 -24.27
C PRO A 320 14.38 -0.39 -24.26
N ALA A 321 15.41 -0.03 -25.03
CA ALA A 321 15.89 1.35 -25.16
C ALA A 321 14.89 2.27 -25.90
N SER A 322 13.99 1.70 -26.71
CA SER A 322 12.98 2.43 -27.48
C SER A 322 11.63 2.52 -26.79
N VAL A 323 11.50 2.06 -25.54
CA VAL A 323 10.25 2.21 -24.78
C VAL A 323 10.08 3.68 -24.37
N VAL A 324 8.97 4.29 -24.77
CA VAL A 324 8.67 5.69 -24.48
C VAL A 324 8.20 5.88 -23.04
N MET A 325 8.33 7.09 -22.50
CA MET A 325 7.96 7.35 -21.10
C MET A 325 6.47 7.12 -20.84
N PHE A 326 5.60 7.39 -21.82
CA PHE A 326 4.17 7.11 -21.73
C PHE A 326 3.90 5.64 -21.37
N ASP A 327 4.46 4.71 -22.16
CA ASP A 327 4.26 3.27 -21.93
C ASP A 327 4.96 2.78 -20.66
N LYS A 328 6.09 3.40 -20.24
CA LYS A 328 6.72 3.13 -18.93
C LYS A 328 5.81 3.52 -17.76
N ILE A 329 5.16 4.68 -17.85
CA ILE A 329 4.22 5.18 -16.83
C ILE A 329 2.97 4.31 -16.80
N MET A 330 2.42 3.93 -17.97
CA MET A 330 1.26 3.04 -18.07
C MET A 330 1.59 1.60 -17.68
N GLY A 331 2.84 1.19 -17.87
CA GLY A 331 3.33 -0.16 -17.62
C GLY A 331 2.93 -1.17 -18.71
N THR A 332 2.43 -0.67 -19.84
CA THR A 332 1.97 -1.44 -20.98
C THR A 332 1.81 -0.50 -22.19
N ASP A 333 1.95 -1.01 -23.41
CA ASP A 333 1.60 -0.28 -24.63
C ASP A 333 0.11 -0.35 -24.98
N ARG A 334 -0.66 -1.19 -24.26
CA ARG A 334 -2.08 -1.45 -24.54
C ARG A 334 -2.93 -0.20 -24.34
N VAL A 335 -2.61 0.62 -23.33
CA VAL A 335 -3.32 1.89 -23.07
C VAL A 335 -3.27 2.80 -24.28
N GLY A 336 -2.10 2.96 -24.88
CA GLY A 336 -1.96 3.76 -26.10
C GLY A 336 -2.84 3.24 -27.24
N LYS A 337 -2.87 1.92 -27.45
CA LYS A 337 -3.71 1.27 -28.47
C LYS A 337 -5.20 1.50 -28.21
N TRP A 338 -5.65 1.44 -26.95
CA TRP A 338 -7.05 1.68 -26.59
C TRP A 338 -7.48 3.13 -26.80
N LEU A 339 -6.59 4.08 -26.48
CA LEU A 339 -6.78 5.50 -26.76
C LEU A 339 -6.87 5.78 -28.27
N GLU A 340 -6.06 5.12 -29.09
CA GLU A 340 -6.13 5.25 -30.55
C GLU A 340 -7.45 4.70 -31.12
N GLN A 341 -7.96 3.62 -30.53
CA GLN A 341 -9.27 3.02 -30.86
C GLN A 341 -10.45 3.82 -30.33
N SER A 342 -10.20 4.88 -29.54
CA SER A 342 -11.23 5.71 -28.92
C SER A 342 -12.21 4.92 -28.03
N LEU A 343 -11.73 3.85 -27.38
CA LEU A 343 -12.53 3.08 -26.43
C LEU A 343 -13.03 3.97 -25.29
N ALA A 344 -14.22 3.67 -24.77
CA ALA A 344 -14.71 4.34 -23.58
C ALA A 344 -13.86 3.95 -22.35
N PRO A 345 -13.68 4.85 -21.36
CA PRO A 345 -12.91 4.54 -20.16
C PRO A 345 -13.35 3.26 -19.43
N GLN A 346 -14.66 3.02 -19.36
CA GLN A 346 -15.25 1.83 -18.73
C GLN A 346 -14.92 0.53 -19.49
N GLU A 347 -14.80 0.60 -20.81
CA GLU A 347 -14.39 -0.54 -21.63
C GLU A 347 -12.92 -0.85 -21.36
N MET A 348 -12.06 0.18 -21.30
CA MET A 348 -10.65 0.01 -20.98
C MET A 348 -10.43 -0.58 -19.57
N GLU A 349 -11.21 -0.16 -18.57
CA GLU A 349 -11.21 -0.78 -17.24
C GLU A 349 -11.44 -2.29 -17.29
N SER A 350 -12.44 -2.70 -18.08
CA SER A 350 -12.81 -4.11 -18.20
C SER A 350 -11.69 -4.96 -18.81
N LEU A 351 -10.78 -4.34 -19.58
CA LEU A 351 -9.67 -5.02 -20.24
C LEU A 351 -8.47 -5.31 -19.33
N TYR A 352 -8.34 -4.63 -18.18
CA TYR A 352 -7.28 -4.91 -17.20
C TYR A 352 -7.81 -5.46 -15.86
N ALA A 353 -9.13 -5.62 -15.73
CA ALA A 353 -9.77 -6.01 -14.48
C ALA A 353 -9.30 -7.39 -13.99
N HIS A 354 -9.05 -8.34 -14.89
CA HIS A 354 -8.59 -9.67 -14.52
C HIS A 354 -7.18 -9.62 -13.90
N GLU A 355 -6.25 -8.92 -14.54
CA GLU A 355 -4.88 -8.73 -14.04
C GLU A 355 -4.87 -8.04 -12.68
N LEU A 356 -5.79 -7.09 -12.47
CA LEU A 356 -5.95 -6.40 -11.21
C LEU A 356 -6.44 -7.33 -10.09
N GLU A 357 -7.39 -8.22 -10.38
CA GLU A 357 -7.85 -9.24 -9.42
C GLU A 357 -6.79 -10.29 -9.12
N ASP A 358 -5.98 -10.67 -10.10
CA ASP A 358 -4.83 -11.54 -9.91
C ASP A 358 -3.80 -10.90 -8.96
N PHE A 359 -3.45 -9.63 -9.19
CA PHE A 359 -2.57 -8.88 -8.30
C PHE A 359 -3.17 -8.75 -6.89
N LYS A 360 -4.46 -8.42 -6.76
CA LYS A 360 -5.14 -8.34 -5.46
C LYS A 360 -5.11 -9.67 -4.71
N ARG A 361 -5.20 -10.82 -5.41
CA ARG A 361 -5.10 -12.15 -4.82
C ARG A 361 -3.68 -12.46 -4.39
N GLU A 362 -2.70 -12.13 -5.22
CA GLU A 362 -1.29 -12.35 -4.91
C GLU A 362 -0.84 -11.53 -3.69
N ARG A 363 -1.13 -10.22 -3.69
CA ARG A 363 -0.64 -9.30 -2.65
C ARG A 363 -1.07 -9.68 -1.24
N LYS A 364 -2.19 -10.41 -1.09
CA LYS A 364 -2.73 -10.87 0.22
C LYS A 364 -1.70 -11.59 1.08
N GLN A 365 -0.76 -12.31 0.45
CA GLN A 365 0.29 -13.06 1.15
C GLN A 365 1.32 -12.15 1.84
N TYR A 366 1.43 -10.91 1.39
CA TYR A 366 2.45 -9.97 1.82
C TYR A 366 1.91 -8.87 2.73
N LEU A 367 0.58 -8.73 2.82
CA LEU A 367 -0.06 -7.72 3.67
C LEU A 367 0.33 -7.92 5.15
N ILE A 368 0.39 -6.80 5.86
CA ILE A 368 0.71 -6.73 7.30
C ILE A 368 -0.54 -6.27 8.06
N TYR A 369 -1.30 -5.34 7.48
CA TYR A 369 -2.39 -4.66 8.17
C TYR A 369 -3.76 -5.18 7.75
N GLY A 370 -4.65 -5.30 8.72
CA GLY A 370 -6.08 -5.53 8.52
C GLY A 370 -6.85 -4.26 8.17
N TYR A 371 -8.12 -4.45 7.84
CA TYR A 371 -9.09 -3.37 7.91
C TYR A 371 -9.41 -3.13 9.38
N ALA A 372 -9.49 -1.87 9.81
CA ALA A 372 -10.25 -1.59 11.01
C ALA A 372 -11.67 -2.06 10.72
N GLY A 373 -12.41 -2.43 11.76
CA GLY A 373 -13.85 -2.42 11.62
C GLY A 373 -14.26 -1.05 11.08
N LYS A 374 -14.51 -0.93 9.77
CA LYS A 374 -15.24 0.18 9.15
C LYS A 374 -16.43 0.48 10.08
N PRO A 375 -16.94 1.72 10.20
CA PRO A 375 -18.18 1.96 10.95
C PRO A 375 -19.26 0.92 10.55
N GLY A 376 -19.57 -0.02 11.45
CA GLY A 376 -20.47 -1.15 11.18
C GLY A 376 -19.83 -2.53 10.86
N HIS A 377 -18.50 -2.66 10.87
CA HIS A 377 -17.77 -3.91 10.61
C HIS A 377 -16.93 -4.31 11.82
N ILE A 378 -16.66 -5.61 11.97
CA ILE A 378 -16.03 -6.17 13.16
C ILE A 378 -14.64 -6.70 12.83
N GLY A 379 -13.61 -6.16 13.50
CA GLY A 379 -12.26 -6.70 13.48
C GLY A 379 -12.10 -7.87 14.46
N VAL A 380 -11.16 -8.78 14.19
CA VAL A 380 -10.80 -9.85 15.14
C VAL A 380 -9.29 -9.98 15.21
N THR A 381 -8.76 -10.06 16.43
CA THR A 381 -7.35 -10.34 16.69
C THR A 381 -7.21 -11.63 17.51
N VAL A 382 -6.15 -12.39 17.27
CA VAL A 382 -5.74 -13.54 18.09
C VAL A 382 -4.29 -13.30 18.52
N ASP A 383 -4.05 -13.18 19.82
CA ASP A 383 -2.75 -12.83 20.42
C ASP A 383 -2.10 -11.60 19.76
N ASN A 384 -2.91 -10.55 19.56
CA ASN A 384 -2.56 -9.31 18.86
C ASN A 384 -2.26 -9.44 17.36
N VAL A 385 -2.46 -10.63 16.77
CA VAL A 385 -2.37 -10.84 15.32
C VAL A 385 -3.75 -10.64 14.71
N VAL A 386 -3.88 -9.76 13.73
CA VAL A 386 -5.16 -9.53 13.03
C VAL A 386 -5.53 -10.76 12.20
N ILE A 387 -6.77 -11.23 12.37
CA ILE A 387 -7.32 -12.32 11.57
C ILE A 387 -8.10 -11.75 10.39
N PHE A 388 -7.74 -12.18 9.19
CA PHE A 388 -8.40 -11.81 7.97
C PHE A 388 -9.51 -12.81 7.63
N PHE A 389 -10.63 -12.28 7.13
CA PHE A 389 -11.77 -13.08 6.72
C PHE A 389 -12.14 -12.83 5.27
N ASP A 390 -12.57 -13.87 4.59
CA ASP A 390 -13.18 -13.80 3.25
C ASP A 390 -14.71 -13.64 3.32
N SER A 391 -15.32 -13.87 4.49
CA SER A 391 -16.69 -13.49 4.83
C SER A 391 -16.68 -12.70 6.14
N GLU A 392 -17.26 -11.51 6.15
CA GLU A 392 -17.11 -10.58 7.26
C GLU A 392 -17.80 -11.06 8.56
N PRO A 393 -17.14 -10.88 9.73
CA PRO A 393 -17.80 -11.05 11.01
C PRO A 393 -18.93 -10.05 11.22
N TYR A 394 -19.95 -10.44 11.98
CA TYR A 394 -21.12 -9.60 12.26
C TYR A 394 -21.71 -9.87 13.64
N ILE A 395 -22.54 -8.96 14.16
CA ILE A 395 -23.34 -9.18 15.37
C ILE A 395 -24.73 -9.68 14.95
N ASP A 396 -25.18 -10.81 15.50
CA ASP A 396 -26.50 -11.35 15.22
C ASP A 396 -27.63 -10.71 16.07
N GLU A 397 -28.86 -11.18 15.87
CA GLU A 397 -30.05 -10.75 16.59
C GLU A 397 -30.02 -11.04 18.11
N ASN A 398 -29.16 -11.95 18.56
CA ASN A 398 -28.96 -12.31 19.97
C ASN A 398 -27.77 -11.55 20.59
N ASN A 399 -27.24 -10.54 19.90
CA ASN A 399 -26.08 -9.76 20.31
C ASN A 399 -24.83 -10.64 20.54
N ARG A 400 -24.59 -11.60 19.63
CA ARG A 400 -23.41 -12.45 19.58
C ARG A 400 -22.59 -12.13 18.35
N THR A 401 -21.28 -12.01 18.54
CA THR A 401 -20.35 -11.84 17.43
C THR A 401 -20.12 -13.17 16.72
N MET A 402 -20.51 -13.20 15.45
CA MET A 402 -20.44 -14.34 14.55
C MET A 402 -19.23 -14.18 13.63
N VAL A 403 -18.39 -15.20 13.57
CA VAL A 403 -17.12 -15.21 12.82
C VAL A 403 -17.04 -16.46 11.93
N PRO A 404 -16.32 -16.41 10.79
CA PRO A 404 -15.97 -17.61 10.04
C PRO A 404 -15.16 -18.57 10.91
N VAL A 405 -15.70 -19.77 11.12
CA VAL A 405 -15.16 -20.75 12.08
C VAL A 405 -13.71 -21.15 11.78
N ARG A 406 -13.37 -21.34 10.50
CA ARG A 406 -12.07 -21.87 10.08
C ARG A 406 -10.92 -20.95 10.49
N ALA A 407 -11.02 -19.67 10.16
CA ALA A 407 -9.95 -18.70 10.41
C ALA A 407 -9.63 -18.56 11.92
N ILE A 408 -10.65 -18.53 12.78
CA ILE A 408 -10.45 -18.44 14.24
C ILE A 408 -9.92 -19.74 14.82
N SER A 409 -10.52 -20.87 14.44
CA SER A 409 -10.12 -22.18 14.96
C SER A 409 -8.67 -22.53 14.57
N GLU A 410 -8.29 -22.29 13.32
CA GLU A 410 -6.92 -22.54 12.85
C GLU A 410 -5.90 -21.58 13.49
N ALA A 411 -6.24 -20.31 13.67
CA ALA A 411 -5.39 -19.36 14.41
C ALA A 411 -5.16 -19.77 15.87
N LEU A 412 -6.12 -20.47 16.47
CA LEU A 412 -6.02 -21.06 17.81
C LEU A 412 -5.41 -22.47 17.84
N GLY A 413 -4.93 -22.97 16.70
CA GLY A 413 -4.24 -24.26 16.55
C GLY A 413 -5.17 -25.47 16.46
N ALA A 414 -6.42 -25.29 16.05
CA ALA A 414 -7.38 -26.37 15.81
C ALA A 414 -7.54 -26.68 14.32
N VAL A 415 -8.00 -27.90 14.01
CA VAL A 415 -8.35 -28.35 12.66
C VAL A 415 -9.87 -28.31 12.50
N VAL A 416 -10.35 -27.86 11.33
CA VAL A 416 -11.78 -27.74 11.05
C VAL A 416 -12.22 -28.68 9.92
N GLY A 417 -13.18 -29.55 10.20
CA GLY A 417 -13.87 -30.42 9.25
C GLY A 417 -15.29 -29.95 8.95
N TRP A 418 -15.78 -30.26 7.75
CA TRP A 418 -17.16 -30.02 7.33
C TRP A 418 -17.78 -31.30 6.79
N ASP A 419 -18.96 -31.64 7.27
CA ASP A 419 -19.79 -32.74 6.77
C ASP A 419 -21.06 -32.15 6.15
N GLU A 420 -21.17 -32.30 4.83
CA GLU A 420 -22.30 -31.82 4.04
C GLU A 420 -23.61 -32.55 4.35
N ALA A 421 -23.54 -33.88 4.57
CA ALA A 421 -24.74 -34.70 4.76
C ALA A 421 -25.45 -34.37 6.08
N THR A 422 -24.67 -34.08 7.12
CA THR A 422 -25.18 -33.72 8.44
C THR A 422 -25.18 -32.21 8.70
N ARG A 423 -24.71 -31.40 7.75
CA ARG A 423 -24.53 -29.94 7.86
C ARG A 423 -23.83 -29.55 9.16
N THR A 424 -22.71 -30.24 9.42
CA THR A 424 -22.01 -30.18 10.70
C THR A 424 -20.58 -29.72 10.49
N VAL A 425 -20.15 -28.77 11.32
CA VAL A 425 -18.75 -28.40 11.46
C VAL A 425 -18.16 -29.07 12.69
N THR A 426 -16.98 -29.67 12.52
CA THR A 426 -16.21 -30.27 13.60
C THR A 426 -14.89 -29.53 13.77
N ILE A 427 -14.59 -29.13 14.99
CA ILE A 427 -13.36 -28.41 15.37
C ILE A 427 -12.60 -29.32 16.33
N ALA A 428 -11.38 -29.69 15.99
CA ALA A 428 -10.57 -30.62 16.77
C ALA A 428 -9.21 -30.01 17.15
N LYS A 429 -8.82 -30.15 18.41
CA LYS A 429 -7.50 -29.76 18.94
C LYS A 429 -7.10 -30.71 20.07
N ASP A 430 -6.00 -31.42 19.90
CA ASP A 430 -5.56 -32.47 20.84
C ASP A 430 -6.70 -33.48 21.15
N ALA A 431 -7.14 -33.59 22.41
CA ALA A 431 -8.24 -34.45 22.84
C ALA A 431 -9.62 -33.74 22.85
N LEU A 432 -9.67 -32.48 22.45
CA LEU A 432 -10.90 -31.69 22.37
C LEU A 432 -11.53 -31.81 20.98
N GLU A 433 -12.83 -32.11 20.97
CA GLU A 433 -13.69 -32.09 19.79
C GLU A 433 -14.94 -31.24 20.09
N ILE A 434 -15.20 -30.26 19.23
CA ILE A 434 -16.41 -29.42 19.24
C ILE A 434 -17.17 -29.69 17.95
N THR A 435 -18.43 -30.07 18.07
CA THR A 435 -19.32 -30.33 16.94
C THR A 435 -20.47 -29.33 16.97
N LEU A 436 -20.65 -28.57 15.90
CA LEU A 436 -21.76 -27.64 15.74
C LEU A 436 -22.56 -27.96 14.48
N THR A 437 -23.87 -28.07 14.61
CA THR A 437 -24.78 -28.32 13.48
C THR A 437 -25.45 -27.00 13.07
N ILE A 438 -25.48 -26.71 11.76
CA ILE A 438 -26.09 -25.49 11.23
C ILE A 438 -27.57 -25.41 11.65
N GLY A 439 -27.97 -24.28 12.25
CA GLY A 439 -29.33 -24.03 12.73
C GLY A 439 -29.66 -24.64 14.09
N SER A 440 -28.71 -25.31 14.75
CA SER A 440 -28.90 -25.88 16.09
C SER A 440 -28.33 -24.96 17.18
N SER A 441 -29.12 -24.72 18.24
CA SER A 441 -28.67 -24.07 19.47
C SER A 441 -27.92 -25.01 20.42
N THR A 442 -27.78 -26.29 20.03
CA THR A 442 -27.07 -27.31 20.81
C THR A 442 -25.82 -27.73 20.03
N ALA A 443 -24.67 -27.52 20.64
CA ALA A 443 -23.39 -28.06 20.21
C ALA A 443 -23.00 -29.27 21.08
N LYS A 444 -22.04 -30.07 20.62
CA LYS A 444 -21.42 -31.13 21.43
C LYS A 444 -19.95 -30.80 21.65
N VAL A 445 -19.50 -30.92 22.90
CA VAL A 445 -18.08 -30.79 23.27
C VAL A 445 -17.66 -32.08 23.94
N ASN A 446 -16.76 -32.83 23.29
CA ASN A 446 -16.37 -34.19 23.69
C ASN A 446 -17.60 -35.10 23.91
N GLY A 447 -18.57 -35.02 23.00
CA GLY A 447 -19.82 -35.78 23.06
C GLY A 447 -20.85 -35.28 24.09
N VAL A 448 -20.50 -34.32 24.95
CA VAL A 448 -21.41 -33.72 25.94
C VAL A 448 -22.14 -32.54 25.33
N GLU A 449 -23.46 -32.51 25.47
CA GLU A 449 -24.27 -31.40 24.96
C GLU A 449 -23.99 -30.08 25.70
N ARG A 450 -23.90 -29.02 24.91
CA ARG A 450 -23.68 -27.63 25.34
C ARG A 450 -24.65 -26.73 24.60
N TRP A 451 -25.34 -25.92 25.37
CA TRP A 451 -26.32 -24.98 24.83
C TRP A 451 -25.65 -23.66 24.42
N MET A 452 -26.16 -23.05 23.36
CA MET A 452 -25.82 -21.74 22.83
C MET A 452 -27.10 -20.91 22.70
N ASP A 453 -27.01 -19.61 23.00
CA ASP A 453 -28.12 -18.66 22.81
C ASP A 453 -28.24 -18.14 21.37
N THR A 454 -27.42 -18.65 20.47
CA THR A 454 -27.49 -18.45 19.03
C THR A 454 -27.18 -19.75 18.29
N VAL A 455 -27.29 -19.75 16.97
CA VAL A 455 -27.09 -20.91 16.10
C VAL A 455 -25.97 -20.65 15.09
N PRO A 456 -25.17 -21.69 14.74
CA PRO A 456 -24.28 -21.61 13.59
C PRO A 456 -25.09 -21.45 12.30
N VAL A 457 -24.62 -20.61 11.37
CA VAL A 457 -25.27 -20.38 10.08
C VAL A 457 -24.28 -20.46 8.93
N ILE A 458 -24.78 -20.58 7.70
CA ILE A 458 -23.98 -20.40 6.50
C ILE A 458 -24.26 -19.00 5.95
N ARG A 459 -23.21 -18.20 5.74
CA ARG A 459 -23.28 -16.86 5.14
C ARG A 459 -22.11 -16.65 4.19
N ASN A 460 -22.39 -16.26 2.95
CA ASN A 460 -21.41 -16.11 1.86
C ASN A 460 -20.50 -17.36 1.73
N ASP A 461 -21.11 -18.55 1.67
CA ASP A 461 -20.40 -19.84 1.58
C ASP A 461 -19.40 -20.11 2.73
N ARG A 462 -19.60 -19.48 3.89
CA ARG A 462 -18.80 -19.72 5.11
C ARG A 462 -19.68 -20.09 6.29
N THR A 463 -19.22 -21.05 7.07
CA THR A 463 -19.83 -21.42 8.35
C THR A 463 -19.47 -20.37 9.40
N MET A 464 -20.50 -19.66 9.87
CA MET A 464 -20.40 -18.62 10.88
C MET A 464 -20.77 -19.19 12.25
N VAL A 465 -19.95 -18.94 13.25
CA VAL A 465 -20.11 -19.45 14.62
C VAL A 465 -19.94 -18.34 15.65
N PRO A 466 -20.55 -18.45 16.84
CA PRO A 466 -20.33 -17.49 17.93
C PRO A 466 -18.89 -17.57 18.43
N VAL A 467 -18.13 -16.49 18.22
CA VAL A 467 -16.67 -16.44 18.48
C VAL A 467 -16.31 -16.80 19.91
N ARG A 468 -17.08 -16.30 20.88
CA ARG A 468 -16.86 -16.54 22.31
C ARG A 468 -17.03 -18.01 22.68
N PHE A 469 -18.06 -18.67 22.14
CA PHE A 469 -18.32 -20.07 22.43
C PHE A 469 -17.14 -20.94 21.97
N VAL A 470 -16.77 -20.84 20.69
CA VAL A 470 -15.68 -21.65 20.11
C VAL A 470 -14.34 -21.36 20.78
N SER A 471 -13.98 -20.08 20.91
CA SER A 471 -12.66 -19.69 21.45
C SER A 471 -12.49 -20.10 22.91
N SER A 472 -13.57 -20.03 23.72
CA SER A 472 -13.51 -20.42 25.14
C SER A 472 -13.18 -21.90 25.34
N PHE A 473 -13.75 -22.79 24.52
CA PHE A 473 -13.41 -24.22 24.59
C PHE A 473 -12.01 -24.51 24.06
N LEU A 474 -11.51 -23.72 23.12
CA LEU A 474 -10.12 -23.80 22.62
C LEU A 474 -9.08 -23.22 23.59
N GLY A 475 -9.51 -22.77 24.77
CA GLY A 475 -8.65 -22.27 25.84
C GLY A 475 -8.32 -20.78 25.75
N ALA A 476 -9.04 -20.00 24.94
CA ALA A 476 -8.78 -18.57 24.78
C ALA A 476 -9.84 -17.70 25.48
N ASN A 477 -9.40 -16.55 25.97
CA ASN A 477 -10.25 -15.47 26.44
C ASN A 477 -10.72 -14.61 25.26
N VAL A 478 -11.94 -14.06 25.34
CA VAL A 478 -12.52 -13.20 24.30
C VAL A 478 -13.01 -11.90 24.91
N TYR A 479 -12.36 -10.80 24.56
CA TYR A 479 -12.73 -9.45 24.93
C TYR A 479 -13.38 -8.74 23.73
N TRP A 480 -14.30 -7.82 24.02
CA TRP A 480 -14.97 -7.00 23.01
C TRP A 480 -14.64 -5.55 23.28
N ASP A 481 -13.93 -4.94 22.34
CA ASP A 481 -13.68 -3.51 22.29
C ASP A 481 -14.83 -2.83 21.54
N GLN A 482 -15.73 -2.21 22.30
CA GLN A 482 -16.91 -1.55 21.78
C GLN A 482 -16.58 -0.29 20.96
N ASP A 483 -15.50 0.41 21.30
CA ASP A 483 -15.15 1.68 20.69
C ASP A 483 -14.51 1.46 19.31
N ASN A 484 -13.75 0.37 19.16
CA ASN A 484 -13.06 0.03 17.92
C ASN A 484 -13.74 -1.10 17.11
N LEU A 485 -14.82 -1.68 17.62
CA LEU A 485 -15.50 -2.85 17.05
C LEU A 485 -14.55 -4.04 16.85
N ILE A 486 -13.67 -4.30 17.81
CA ILE A 486 -12.67 -5.37 17.75
C ILE A 486 -13.02 -6.49 18.74
N VAL A 487 -12.99 -7.73 18.26
CA VAL A 487 -12.92 -8.92 19.11
C VAL A 487 -11.46 -9.24 19.36
N GLU A 488 -11.02 -9.15 20.61
CA GLU A 488 -9.67 -9.55 21.00
C GLU A 488 -9.71 -10.96 21.60
N ILE A 489 -8.93 -11.87 21.01
CA ILE A 489 -8.83 -13.25 21.46
C ILE A 489 -7.40 -13.47 21.98
N THR A 490 -7.25 -13.95 23.21
CA THR A 490 -5.93 -14.18 23.83
C THR A 490 -5.86 -15.56 24.45
N ARG A 491 -4.79 -16.32 24.18
CA ARG A 491 -4.55 -17.64 24.80
C ARG A 491 -4.22 -17.56 26.30
#